data_AF-A0A923EAG4-F1
#
_entry.id   AF-A0A923EAG4-F1
#
_cell.length_a   1.000
_cell.length_b   1.000
_cell.length_c   1.000
_cell.angle_alpha   90.00
_cell.angle_beta   90.00
_cell.angle_gamma   90.00
#
_symmetry.space_group_name_H-M   'P 1'
#
loop_
_entity.id
_entity.type
_entity.pdbx_description
1 polymer ?
#
loop_
_entity_poly.entity_id
_entity_poly.type
_entity_poly.pdbx_seq_one_letter_code
_entity_poly.pdbx_strand_id
1 'polypeptide(L)'
;MSYKYKIGQEIEFTNDFFIETAKGEKLEIKKGDRAMVVKKIDDNTGEIVYINGNAKGLSQNINIQVDDKVDEEEIAKKILESL
;
A
#
# COMPACT_ATOMS: atom_id res chain seq x y z
N MET A 1 -15.55 13.82 -0.57
CA MET A 1 -14.92 12.79 -1.43
C MET A 1 -13.87 12.09 -0.59
N SER A 2 -14.03 10.80 -0.32
CA SER A 2 -12.99 10.00 0.34
C SER A 2 -11.90 9.68 -0.69
N TYR A 3 -10.64 9.94 -0.36
CA TYR A 3 -9.52 9.60 -1.24
C TYR A 3 -9.31 8.08 -1.24
N LYS A 4 -9.19 7.48 -2.42
CA LYS A 4 -8.90 6.05 -2.59
C LYS A 4 -7.51 5.86 -3.16
N TYR A 5 -6.72 5.01 -2.51
CA TYR A 5 -5.40 4.62 -2.97
C TYR A 5 -5.50 3.56 -4.06
N LYS A 6 -4.57 3.56 -5.02
CA LYS A 6 -4.48 2.50 -6.02
C LYS A 6 -3.50 1.42 -5.60
N ILE A 7 -3.71 0.18 -6.07
CA ILE A 7 -2.70 -0.86 -5.97
C ILE A 7 -1.44 -0.41 -6.73
N GLY A 8 -0.27 -0.59 -6.13
CA GLY A 8 1.03 -0.12 -6.63
C GLY A 8 1.36 1.33 -6.26
N GLN A 9 0.45 2.06 -5.59
CA GLN A 9 0.71 3.43 -5.17
C GLN A 9 1.68 3.47 -3.97
N GLU A 10 2.69 4.34 -4.05
CA GLU A 10 3.53 4.68 -2.89
C GLU A 10 2.82 5.67 -1.96
N ILE A 11 2.95 5.45 -0.66
CA ILE A 11 2.50 6.34 0.41
C ILE A 11 3.70 6.74 1.26
N GLU A 12 3.69 7.99 1.74
CA GLU A 12 4.70 8.53 2.65
C GLU A 12 4.07 8.79 4.02
N PHE A 13 4.75 8.35 5.08
CA PHE A 13 4.30 8.59 6.45
C PHE A 13 4.67 10.00 6.88
N THR A 14 3.71 10.75 7.42
CA THR A 14 3.91 12.14 7.81
C THR A 14 4.34 12.33 9.26
N ASN A 15 4.30 11.27 10.07
CA ASN A 15 4.58 11.28 11.50
C ASN A 15 5.46 10.09 11.89
N ASP A 16 6.19 10.24 12.99
CA ASP A 16 6.92 9.15 13.62
C ASP A 16 5.98 8.31 14.49
N PHE A 17 6.08 6.98 14.41
CA PHE A 17 5.31 6.07 15.25
C PHE A 17 5.99 4.71 15.37
N PHE A 18 5.51 3.87 16.28
CA PHE A 18 6.00 2.51 16.45
C PHE A 18 4.97 1.50 15.97
N ILE A 19 5.45 0.44 15.33
CA ILE A 19 4.66 -0.76 15.03
C ILE A 19 5.20 -1.95 15.81
N GLU A 20 4.33 -2.89 16.13
CA GLU A 20 4.71 -4.17 16.73
C GLU A 20 4.64 -5.26 15.67
N THR A 21 5.73 -6.01 15.52
CA THR A 21 5.79 -7.14 14.59
C THR A 21 5.12 -8.37 15.19
N ALA A 22 4.81 -9.37 14.36
CA ALA A 22 4.26 -10.65 14.83
C ALA A 22 5.18 -11.39 15.83
N LYS A 23 6.46 -11.03 15.90
CA LYS A 23 7.44 -11.58 16.86
C LYS A 23 7.53 -10.78 18.16
N GLY A 24 6.74 -9.71 18.32
CA GLY A 24 6.75 -8.83 19.48
C GLY A 24 7.85 -7.75 19.46
N GLU A 25 8.59 -7.63 18.35
CA GLU A 25 9.59 -6.57 18.20
C GLU A 25 8.89 -5.25 17.88
N LYS A 26 9.31 -4.17 18.53
CA LYS A 26 8.85 -2.81 18.23
C LYS A 26 9.79 -2.16 17.23
N LEU A 27 9.25 -1.76 16.09
CA LEU A 27 9.98 -1.05 15.05
C LEU A 27 9.50 0.39 14.98
N GLU A 28 10.45 1.32 14.88
CA GLU A 28 10.18 2.74 14.66
C GLU A 28 9.99 3.00 13.17
N ILE A 29 8.87 3.60 12.81
CA ILE A 29 8.58 4.20 11.51
C ILE A 29 8.80 5.70 11.65
N LYS A 30 9.60 6.27 10.75
CA LYS A 30 9.89 7.70 10.75
C LYS A 30 9.08 8.44 9.69
N LYS A 31 8.87 9.72 9.93
CA LYS A 31 8.38 10.67 8.94
C LYS A 31 9.29 10.61 7.71
N GLY A 32 8.68 10.46 6.54
CA GLY A 32 9.37 10.28 5.26
C GLY A 32 9.65 8.81 4.90
N ASP A 33 9.42 7.85 5.81
CA ASP A 33 9.37 6.45 5.42
C ASP A 33 8.19 6.24 4.46
N ARG A 34 8.34 5.26 3.57
CA ARG A 34 7.44 4.96 2.47
C ARG A 34 7.00 3.51 2.48
N ALA A 35 5.76 3.31 2.07
CA ALA A 35 5.18 2.00 1.83
C ALA A 35 4.46 1.96 0.49
N MET A 36 4.25 0.78 -0.07
CA MET A 36 3.49 0.57 -1.29
C MET A 36 2.19 -0.16 -0.96
N VAL A 37 1.07 0.30 -1.50
CA VAL A 37 -0.20 -0.42 -1.41
C VAL A 37 -0.14 -1.65 -2.32
N VAL A 38 -0.32 -2.84 -1.77
CA VAL A 38 -0.20 -4.09 -2.53
C VAL A 38 -1.53 -4.80 -2.73
N LYS A 39 -2.52 -4.55 -1.86
CA LYS A 39 -3.79 -5.28 -1.90
C LYS A 39 -4.93 -4.52 -1.23
N LYS A 40 -6.14 -4.65 -1.77
CA LYS A 40 -7.39 -4.34 -1.07
C LYS A 40 -7.82 -5.55 -0.23
N ILE A 41 -8.01 -5.35 1.07
CA ILE A 41 -8.54 -6.40 1.97
C ILE A 41 -10.05 -6.29 2.08
N ASP A 42 -10.55 -5.07 2.31
CA ASP A 42 -11.98 -4.72 2.32
C ASP A 42 -12.15 -3.25 1.89
N ASP A 43 -13.36 -2.68 2.03
CA ASP A 43 -13.64 -1.30 1.59
C ASP A 43 -12.92 -0.21 2.39
N ASN A 44 -12.42 -0.52 3.60
CA ASN A 44 -11.69 0.41 4.47
C ASN A 44 -10.32 -0.11 4.91
N THR A 45 -9.89 -1.28 4.44
CA THR A 45 -8.61 -1.88 4.80
C THR A 45 -7.80 -2.18 3.54
N GLY A 46 -6.57 -1.65 3.50
CA GLY A 46 -5.56 -1.99 2.50
C GLY A 46 -4.34 -2.63 3.13
N GLU A 47 -3.71 -3.53 2.40
CA GLU A 47 -2.39 -4.05 2.75
C GLU A 47 -1.31 -3.18 2.10
N ILE A 48 -0.32 -2.80 2.91
CA ILE A 48 0.86 -2.08 2.47
C ILE A 48 2.12 -2.91 2.73
N VAL A 49 3.18 -2.66 1.97
CA VAL A 49 4.53 -3.18 2.22
C VAL A 49 5.49 -2.00 2.36
N TYR A 50 6.23 -1.95 3.46
CA TYR A 50 7.22 -0.90 3.71
C TYR A 50 8.40 -1.03 2.71
N ILE A 51 8.73 0.05 2.00
CA ILE A 51 9.74 0.08 0.94
C ILE A 51 11.13 0.44 1.50
N ASN A 52 11.17 1.28 2.52
CA ASN A 52 12.37 1.75 3.21
C ASN A 52 12.14 1.78 4.75
N GLY A 53 13.10 2.35 5.48
CA GLY A 53 13.04 2.44 6.94
C GLY A 53 13.32 1.10 7.64
N ASN A 54 13.07 1.07 8.96
CA ASN A 54 13.34 -0.11 9.79
C ASN A 54 12.38 -1.26 9.54
N ALA A 55 11.18 -0.98 9.04
CA ALA A 55 10.17 -1.97 8.72
C ALA A 55 10.25 -2.50 7.28
N LYS A 56 11.28 -2.12 6.52
CA LYS A 56 11.43 -2.50 5.10
C LYS A 56 11.17 -3.99 4.87
N GLY A 57 10.29 -4.29 3.93
CA GLY A 57 9.90 -5.65 3.53
C GLY A 57 8.81 -6.28 4.39
N LEU A 58 8.38 -5.64 5.48
CA LEU A 58 7.22 -6.08 6.25
C LEU A 58 5.93 -5.61 5.58
N SER A 59 4.87 -6.40 5.70
CA SER A 59 3.52 -6.01 5.33
C SER A 59 2.67 -5.69 6.54
N GLN A 60 1.70 -4.80 6.35
CA GLN A 60 0.74 -4.43 7.39
C GLN A 60 -0.60 -4.04 6.77
N ASN A 61 -1.68 -4.41 7.45
CA ASN A 61 -3.03 -3.94 7.13
C ASN A 61 -3.27 -2.60 7.82
N ILE A 62 -3.65 -1.59 7.05
CA ILE A 62 -3.96 -0.25 7.54
C ILE A 62 -5.33 0.22 7.07
N ASN A 63 -5.92 1.15 7.81
CA ASN A 63 -7.24 1.70 7.48
C ASN A 63 -7.12 2.72 6.35
N ILE A 64 -7.26 2.23 5.12
CA ILE A 64 -7.26 3.01 3.88
C ILE A 64 -8.30 2.43 2.92
N GLN A 65 -8.91 3.29 2.12
CA GLN A 65 -9.77 2.83 1.02
C GLN A 65 -8.89 2.57 -0.20
N VAL A 66 -8.96 1.36 -0.74
CA VAL A 66 -8.23 0.98 -1.95
C VAL A 66 -9.21 0.84 -3.11
N ASP A 67 -8.90 1.47 -4.23
CA ASP A 67 -9.59 1.26 -5.50
C ASP A 67 -8.93 0.11 -6.25
N ASP A 68 -9.65 -1.00 -6.34
CA ASP A 68 -9.28 -2.21 -7.05
C ASP A 68 -9.92 -2.29 -8.45
N LYS A 69 -10.58 -1.23 -8.90
CA LYS A 69 -11.10 -1.16 -10.27
C LYS A 69 -9.95 -1.16 -11.26
N VAL A 70 -9.81 -2.30 -11.92
CA VAL A 70 -8.99 -2.46 -13.10
C VAL A 70 -9.82 -1.97 -14.30
N ASP A 71 -9.26 -1.06 -15.11
CA ASP A 71 -9.87 -0.70 -16.40
C ASP A 71 -9.58 -1.83 -17.40
N GLU A 72 -10.45 -2.83 -17.39
CA GLU A 72 -10.33 -4.04 -18.21
C GLU A 72 -10.32 -3.72 -19.71
N GLU A 73 -11.03 -2.69 -20.16
CA GLU A 73 -11.06 -2.26 -21.56
C GLU A 73 -9.72 -1.63 -21.98
N GLU A 74 -9.13 -0.78 -21.15
CA GLU A 74 -7.83 -0.17 -21.43
C GLU A 74 -6.73 -1.23 -21.50
N ILE A 75 -6.76 -2.22 -20.61
CA ILE A 75 -5.80 -3.34 -20.61
C ILE A 75 -5.98 -4.21 -21.85
N ALA A 76 -7.23 -4.57 -22.20
CA ALA A 76 -7.51 -5.36 -23.38
C ALA A 76 -7.01 -4.68 -24.66
N LYS A 77 -7.22 -3.36 -24.79
CA LYS A 77 -6.69 -2.58 -25.93
C LYS A 77 -5.17 -2.63 -26.02
N LYS A 78 -4.46 -2.42 -24.90
CA LYS A 78 -2.98 -2.46 -24.88
C LYS A 78 -2.41 -3.82 -25.25
N ILE A 79 -3.06 -4.91 -24.85
CA ILE A 79 -2.65 -6.28 -25.21
C ILE A 79 -2.88 -6.52 -26.71
N LEU A 80 -4.04 -6.10 -27.25
CA LEU A 80 -4.38 -6.24 -28.67
C LEU A 80 -3.49 -5.40 -29.60
N GLU A 81 -3.08 -4.20 -29.18
CA GLU A 81 -2.18 -3.32 -29.95
C GLU A 81 -0.71 -3.79 -29.92
N SER A 82 -0.36 -4.73 -29.05
CA SER A 82 0.99 -5.30 -28.92
C SER A 82 1.16 -6.65 -29.64
N LEU A 83 0.13 -7.11 -30.38
CA LEU A 83 0.11 -8.31 -31.22
C LEU A 83 0.21 -7.94 -32.70
#